data_AF-A0A0K8MGT7-F1
#
_entry.id   AF-A0A0K8MGT7-F1
#
_cell.length_a   1.000
_cell.length_b   1.000
_cell.length_c   1.000
_cell.angle_alpha   90.00
_cell.angle_beta   90.00
_cell.angle_gamma   90.00
#
_symmetry.space_group_name_H-M   'P 1'
#
loop_
_entity.id
_entity.type
_entity.pdbx_description
1 polymer ?
#
loop_
_entity_poly.entity_id
_entity_poly.type
_entity_poly.pdbx_seq_one_letter_code
_entity_poly.pdbx_strand_id
1 'polypeptide(L)'
;MSKNPMFGTNLLAGKIPLTAKAKEFQDYVTDAMQRSSLFMDVMRKRGNEMVDMTKDNSSTVLNFKFEKLMDGSSFERPINYWLARMLPPEGVVTDNNKRPYVIQDPRAGQGPGIGGFKKDSEIGDALKNGHPVYFVGFNSTPVDGQTYEDIIKGQVKFYESS
;
A
#
# COMPACT_ATOMS: atom_id res chain seq x y z
N MET A 1 -5.97 60.66 -39.19
CA MET A 1 -5.29 59.63 -40.02
C MET A 1 -3.97 59.28 -39.32
N SER A 2 -4.03 58.43 -38.29
CA SER A 2 -2.89 58.12 -37.42
C SER A 2 -2.22 56.83 -37.90
N LYS A 3 -0.92 56.90 -38.18
CA LYS A 3 -0.10 55.75 -38.61
C LYS A 3 0.31 54.94 -37.39
N ASN A 4 -0.14 53.69 -37.30
CA ASN A 4 0.38 52.70 -36.34
C ASN A 4 1.87 52.43 -36.61
N PRO A 5 2.75 52.42 -35.60
CA PRO A 5 4.07 51.83 -35.75
C PRO A 5 3.95 50.31 -35.67
N MET A 6 4.36 49.65 -36.75
CA MET A 6 4.53 48.19 -36.85
C MET A 6 5.60 47.74 -35.85
N PHE A 7 5.20 47.18 -34.71
CA PHE A 7 6.09 46.41 -33.85
C PHE A 7 6.43 45.11 -34.59
N GLY A 8 7.51 45.14 -35.38
CA GLY A 8 8.01 44.01 -36.13
C GLY A 8 8.50 42.91 -35.19
N THR A 9 7.75 41.80 -35.15
CA THR A 9 8.07 40.53 -34.49
C THR A 9 9.24 39.83 -35.18
N ASN A 10 10.45 40.41 -35.18
CA ASN A 10 11.58 39.81 -35.90
C ASN A 10 12.96 39.94 -35.22
N LEU A 11 13.02 40.30 -33.93
CA LEU A 11 14.29 40.39 -33.20
C LEU A 11 14.82 39.06 -32.67
N LEU A 12 14.01 37.98 -32.66
CA LEU A 12 14.42 36.64 -32.20
C LEU A 12 14.52 35.58 -33.31
N ALA A 13 14.34 35.98 -34.58
CA ALA A 13 14.48 35.07 -35.74
C ALA A 13 15.93 34.99 -36.27
N GLY A 14 16.89 35.62 -35.58
CA GLY A 14 18.30 35.46 -35.87
C GLY A 14 18.77 34.08 -35.40
N LYS A 15 18.90 33.13 -36.32
CA LYS A 15 19.69 31.91 -36.09
C LYS A 15 21.15 32.33 -35.92
N ILE A 16 21.54 32.70 -34.70
CA ILE A 16 22.95 32.82 -34.33
C ILE A 16 23.53 31.41 -34.54
N PRO A 17 24.53 31.21 -35.43
CA PRO A 17 25.11 29.91 -35.63
C PRO A 17 25.85 29.51 -34.35
N LEU A 18 25.20 28.69 -33.53
CA LEU A 18 25.82 28.06 -32.38
C LEU A 18 26.98 27.21 -32.89
N THR A 19 28.16 27.39 -32.29
CA THR A 19 29.29 26.49 -32.49
C THR A 19 28.84 25.05 -32.17
N ALA A 20 29.42 24.03 -32.81
CA ALA A 20 29.01 22.63 -32.60
C ALA A 20 28.93 22.25 -31.10
N LYS A 21 29.86 22.76 -30.28
CA LYS A 21 29.88 22.59 -28.83
C LYS A 21 28.74 23.28 -28.09
N ALA A 22 28.33 24.46 -28.54
CA ALA A 22 27.21 25.17 -27.95
C ALA A 22 25.87 24.47 -28.28
N LYS A 23 25.77 23.86 -29.46
CA LYS A 23 24.62 23.01 -29.83
C LYS A 23 24.59 21.72 -29.00
N GLU A 24 25.72 21.01 -28.87
CA GLU A 24 25.82 19.83 -27.99
C GLU A 24 25.42 20.14 -26.54
N PHE A 25 25.84 21.29 -26.01
CA PHE A 25 25.46 21.73 -24.67
C PHE A 25 23.96 22.03 -24.55
N GLN A 26 23.37 22.72 -25.53
CA GLN A 26 21.93 22.97 -25.56
C GLN A 26 21.12 21.68 -25.64
N ASP A 27 21.53 20.72 -26.48
CA ASP A 27 20.89 19.42 -26.62
C ASP A 27 20.96 18.64 -25.29
N TYR A 28 22.11 18.67 -24.62
CA TYR A 28 22.29 18.06 -23.29
C TYR A 28 21.39 18.68 -22.22
N VAL A 29 21.36 20.02 -22.12
CA VAL A 29 20.50 20.72 -21.16
C VAL A 29 19.02 20.41 -21.44
N THR A 30 18.64 20.35 -22.71
CA THR A 30 17.29 20.00 -23.13
C THR A 30 16.92 18.59 -22.69
N ASP A 31 17.77 17.59 -22.96
CA ASP A 31 17.55 16.20 -22.53
C ASP A 31 17.49 16.09 -20.99
N ALA A 32 18.40 16.75 -20.28
CA ALA A 32 18.45 16.75 -18.83
C ALA A 32 17.16 17.34 -18.22
N MET A 33 16.64 18.44 -18.78
CA MET A 33 15.37 19.03 -18.34
C MET A 33 14.18 18.12 -18.62
N GLN A 34 14.13 17.50 -19.81
CA GLN A 34 13.07 16.56 -20.17
C GLN A 34 13.05 15.35 -19.22
N ARG A 35 14.21 14.73 -18.97
CA ARG A 35 14.35 13.60 -18.04
C ARG A 35 14.03 13.99 -16.61
N SER A 36 14.46 15.17 -16.18
CA SER A 36 14.14 15.68 -14.84
C SER A 36 12.64 15.87 -14.66
N SER A 37 11.96 16.41 -15.67
CA SER A 37 10.49 16.56 -15.66
C SER A 37 9.77 15.22 -15.53
N LEU A 38 10.16 14.23 -16.35
CA LEU A 38 9.61 12.87 -16.27
C LEU A 38 9.88 12.22 -14.91
N PHE A 39 11.11 12.35 -14.39
CA PHE A 39 11.48 11.83 -13.08
C PHE A 39 10.63 12.46 -11.96
N MET A 40 10.46 13.79 -11.97
CA MET A 40 9.62 14.50 -11.02
C MET A 40 8.15 14.07 -11.13
N ASP A 41 7.63 13.82 -12.33
CA ASP A 41 6.26 13.30 -12.51
C ASP A 41 6.09 11.89 -11.93
N VAL A 42 7.07 11.00 -12.13
CA VAL A 42 7.06 9.65 -11.53
C VAL A 42 7.10 9.73 -10.01
N MET A 43 8.00 10.55 -9.45
CA MET A 43 8.11 10.75 -8.00
C MET A 43 6.82 11.33 -7.42
N ARG A 44 6.19 12.29 -8.09
CA ARG A 44 4.90 12.86 -7.72
C ARG A 44 3.80 11.81 -7.71
N LYS A 45 3.70 10.97 -8.75
CA LYS A 45 2.71 9.89 -8.82
C LYS A 45 2.89 8.88 -7.67
N ARG A 46 4.12 8.44 -7.42
CA ARG A 46 4.42 7.52 -6.30
C ARG A 46 4.15 8.15 -4.94
N GLY A 47 4.46 9.43 -4.77
CA GLY A 47 4.13 10.18 -3.56
C GLY A 47 2.62 10.23 -3.32
N ASN A 48 1.84 10.52 -4.35
CA ASN A 48 0.38 10.53 -4.26
C ASN A 48 -0.18 9.14 -3.92
N GLU A 49 0.30 8.08 -4.57
CA GLU A 49 -0.08 6.69 -4.25
C GLU A 49 0.22 6.34 -2.79
N MET A 50 1.39 6.73 -2.28
CA MET A 50 1.77 6.50 -0.88
C MET A 50 0.86 7.27 0.08
N VAL A 51 0.56 8.54 -0.22
CA VAL A 51 -0.35 9.36 0.59
C VAL A 51 -1.75 8.74 0.62
N ASP A 52 -2.28 8.29 -0.52
CA ASP A 52 -3.60 7.68 -0.59
C ASP A 52 -3.61 6.31 0.13
N MET A 53 -2.56 5.50 -0.01
CA MET A 53 -2.42 4.23 0.73
C MET A 53 -2.30 4.43 2.25
N THR A 54 -1.73 5.55 2.71
CA THR A 54 -1.53 5.82 4.14
C THR A 54 -2.76 6.47 4.79
N LYS A 55 -3.56 7.24 4.04
CA LYS A 55 -4.77 7.91 4.56
C LYS A 55 -5.81 6.96 5.13
N ASP A 56 -5.96 5.77 4.55
CA ASP A 56 -7.04 4.88 4.91
C ASP A 56 -6.81 4.09 6.20
N ASN A 57 -5.65 4.24 6.88
CA ASN A 57 -5.27 3.60 8.17
C ASN A 57 -5.49 2.07 8.26
N SER A 58 -5.98 1.46 7.19
CA SER A 58 -6.21 0.05 6.98
C SER A 58 -5.06 -0.42 6.12
N SER A 59 -3.88 -0.46 6.73
CA SER A 59 -2.68 -1.08 6.18
C SER A 59 -2.86 -2.61 6.14
N THR A 60 -3.97 -3.08 5.59
CA THR A 60 -4.22 -4.49 5.43
C THR A 60 -4.49 -4.70 3.97
N VAL A 61 -3.46 -5.10 3.23
CA VAL A 61 -3.56 -5.44 1.79
C VAL A 61 -4.31 -6.77 1.57
N LEU A 62 -5.22 -7.12 2.48
CA LEU A 62 -6.12 -8.26 2.34
C LEU A 62 -7.23 -7.88 1.35
N ASN A 63 -7.20 -8.49 0.18
CA ASN A 63 -8.28 -8.38 -0.81
C ASN A 63 -9.57 -9.11 -0.40
N PHE A 64 -9.57 -9.81 0.73
CA PHE A 64 -10.71 -10.54 1.26
C PHE A 64 -11.50 -9.67 2.23
N LYS A 65 -12.84 -9.76 2.19
CA LYS A 65 -13.68 -9.18 3.23
C LYS A 65 -13.44 -9.96 4.52
N PHE A 66 -13.25 -9.25 5.62
CA PHE A 66 -13.06 -9.85 6.92
C PHE A 66 -13.83 -9.09 7.98
N GLU A 67 -14.17 -9.80 9.06
CA GLU A 67 -14.78 -9.26 10.26
C GLU A 67 -13.74 -9.29 11.39
N LYS A 68 -13.43 -8.15 12.00
CA LYS A 68 -12.50 -8.10 13.13
C LYS A 68 -13.21 -8.64 14.37
N LEU A 69 -12.69 -9.73 14.92
CA LEU A 69 -13.26 -10.38 16.11
C LEU A 69 -12.69 -9.81 17.40
N MET A 70 -11.37 -9.60 17.42
CA MET A 70 -10.66 -9.09 18.60
C MET A 70 -9.58 -8.11 18.19
N ASP A 71 -9.44 -7.06 19.00
CA ASP A 71 -8.36 -6.08 18.88
C ASP A 71 -7.51 -6.13 20.16
N GLY A 72 -6.24 -6.48 20.00
CA GLY A 72 -5.30 -6.61 21.11
C GLY A 72 -4.97 -5.27 21.78
N SER A 73 -5.27 -4.14 21.13
CA SER A 73 -5.13 -2.81 21.77
C SER A 73 -6.10 -2.59 22.93
N SER A 74 -7.19 -3.35 22.99
CA SER A 74 -8.20 -3.27 24.06
C SER A 74 -7.93 -4.22 25.23
N PHE A 75 -6.80 -4.94 25.23
CA PHE A 75 -6.44 -5.85 26.31
C PHE A 75 -5.85 -5.11 27.51
N GLU A 76 -5.97 -5.72 28.70
CA GLU A 76 -5.35 -5.22 29.94
C GLU A 76 -3.86 -4.88 29.76
N ARG A 77 -3.16 -5.71 28.97
CA ARG A 77 -1.84 -5.39 28.41
C ARG A 77 -1.98 -5.25 26.90
N PRO A 78 -1.94 -4.03 26.36
CA PRO A 78 -2.28 -3.79 24.97
C PRO A 78 -1.18 -4.31 24.04
N ILE A 79 -1.60 -4.94 22.94
CA ILE A 79 -0.71 -5.45 21.90
C ILE A 79 -1.15 -4.93 20.54
N ASN A 80 -0.20 -4.72 19.63
CA ASN A 80 -0.45 -4.25 18.26
C ASN A 80 -1.02 -5.33 17.31
N TYR A 81 -1.54 -6.45 17.83
CA TYR A 81 -2.10 -7.55 17.05
C TYR A 81 -3.62 -7.55 17.10
N TRP A 82 -4.25 -8.12 16.08
CA TRP A 82 -5.70 -8.30 16.01
C TRP A 82 -6.07 -9.60 15.32
N LEU A 83 -7.22 -10.16 15.70
CA LEU A 83 -7.80 -11.35 15.10
C LEU A 83 -9.01 -10.95 14.24
N ALA A 84 -9.05 -11.47 13.01
CA ALA A 84 -10.20 -11.35 12.14
C ALA A 84 -10.63 -12.70 11.59
N ARG A 85 -11.92 -12.84 11.30
CA ARG A 85 -12.50 -13.95 10.54
C ARG A 85 -12.66 -13.53 9.08
N MET A 86 -12.19 -14.37 8.16
CA MET A 86 -12.40 -14.16 6.73
C MET A 86 -13.83 -14.50 6.36
N LEU A 87 -14.50 -13.59 5.64
CA LEU A 87 -15.84 -13.83 5.12
C LEU A 87 -15.74 -14.58 3.79
N PRO A 88 -16.50 -15.68 3.61
CA PRO A 88 -16.49 -16.37 2.34
C PRO A 88 -17.04 -15.47 1.22
N PRO A 89 -16.51 -15.60 -0.01
CA PRO A 89 -17.08 -14.94 -1.18
C PRO A 89 -18.48 -15.48 -1.47
N GLU A 90 -19.27 -14.74 -2.26
CA GLU A 90 -20.64 -15.11 -2.62
C GLU A 90 -20.72 -16.54 -3.19
N GLY A 91 -21.66 -17.33 -2.67
CA GLY A 91 -21.87 -18.72 -3.07
C GLY A 91 -21.01 -19.77 -2.35
N VAL A 92 -20.10 -19.36 -1.46
CA VAL A 92 -19.30 -20.27 -0.62
C VAL A 92 -19.86 -20.30 0.80
N VAL A 93 -20.11 -21.50 1.33
CA VAL A 93 -20.56 -21.71 2.71
C VAL A 93 -19.42 -22.32 3.52
N THR A 94 -19.02 -21.66 4.60
CA THR A 94 -18.07 -22.19 5.58
C THR A 94 -18.81 -22.84 6.73
N ASP A 95 -18.34 -24.01 7.17
CA ASP A 95 -18.86 -24.71 8.34
C ASP A 95 -17.93 -24.48 9.54
N ASN A 96 -18.45 -23.89 10.61
CA ASN A 96 -17.69 -23.61 11.83
C ASN A 96 -17.22 -24.88 12.57
N ASN A 97 -17.83 -26.04 12.30
CA ASN A 97 -17.43 -27.31 12.89
C ASN A 97 -16.27 -27.99 12.15
N LYS A 98 -15.91 -27.51 10.96
CA LYS A 98 -14.72 -28.00 10.25
C LYS A 98 -13.45 -27.45 10.91
N ARG A 99 -12.35 -28.18 10.72
CA ARG A 99 -11.02 -27.76 11.18
C ARG A 99 -10.72 -26.32 10.74
N PRO A 100 -10.47 -25.38 11.67
CA PRO A 100 -10.15 -24.01 11.33
C PRO A 100 -8.72 -23.88 10.81
N TYR A 101 -8.52 -22.91 9.92
CA TYR A 101 -7.18 -22.45 9.52
C TYR A 101 -6.93 -21.08 10.15
N VAL A 102 -5.79 -20.93 10.81
CA VAL A 102 -5.34 -19.65 11.36
C VAL A 102 -4.07 -19.25 10.63
N ILE A 103 -4.11 -18.09 9.98
CA ILE A 103 -2.99 -17.55 9.22
C ILE A 103 -2.44 -16.35 9.96
N GLN A 104 -1.17 -16.43 10.33
CA GLN A 104 -0.44 -15.34 10.96
C GLN A 104 0.53 -14.76 9.94
N ASP A 105 0.33 -13.51 9.53
CA ASP A 105 1.25 -12.87 8.60
C ASP A 105 2.55 -12.50 9.33
N PRO A 106 3.73 -12.96 8.87
CA PRO A 106 5.00 -12.54 9.46
C PRO A 106 5.32 -11.06 9.21
N ARG A 107 4.55 -10.35 8.36
CA ARG A 107 4.79 -8.95 8.01
C ARG A 107 3.69 -8.04 8.56
N ALA A 108 4.11 -6.86 9.04
CA ALA A 108 3.17 -5.77 9.31
C ALA A 108 2.54 -5.44 7.96
N GLY A 109 1.23 -5.19 7.91
CA GLY A 109 0.46 -5.17 6.65
C GLY A 109 0.80 -4.05 5.63
N GLN A 110 2.00 -3.47 5.69
CA GLN A 110 2.54 -2.48 4.75
C GLN A 110 3.22 -3.08 3.51
N GLY A 111 3.19 -4.40 3.29
CA GLY A 111 3.78 -5.00 2.10
C GLY A 111 3.09 -6.28 1.67
N PRO A 112 3.37 -6.79 0.45
CA PRO A 112 2.78 -8.01 -0.02
C PRO A 112 3.20 -9.22 0.82
N GLY A 113 2.36 -9.56 1.80
CA GLY A 113 2.51 -10.72 2.66
C GLY A 113 1.91 -11.97 2.01
N ILE A 114 2.18 -13.11 2.65
CA ILE A 114 1.75 -14.45 2.19
C ILE A 114 0.21 -14.57 2.19
N GLY A 115 -0.50 -13.77 3.00
CA GLY A 115 -1.95 -13.87 3.13
C GLY A 115 -2.79 -13.23 2.00
N GLY A 116 -2.29 -12.23 1.27
CA GLY A 116 -3.21 -11.24 0.67
C GLY A 116 -3.41 -11.24 -0.85
N PHE A 117 -2.54 -11.85 -1.66
CA PHE A 117 -2.36 -11.35 -3.02
C PHE A 117 -3.07 -12.11 -4.15
N LYS A 118 -3.60 -13.32 -3.92
CA LYS A 118 -4.20 -14.11 -5.01
C LYS A 118 -5.48 -14.82 -4.57
N LYS A 119 -6.44 -14.92 -5.49
CA LYS A 119 -7.64 -15.79 -5.37
C LYS A 119 -7.29 -17.28 -5.21
N ASP A 120 -6.02 -17.63 -5.44
CA ASP A 120 -5.38 -18.94 -5.23
C ASP A 120 -4.47 -18.94 -3.98
N SER A 121 -4.67 -18.00 -3.05
CA SER A 121 -4.03 -18.01 -1.73
C SER A 121 -4.59 -19.16 -0.89
N GLU A 122 -3.80 -19.65 0.08
CA GLU A 122 -4.23 -20.65 1.06
C GLU A 122 -5.57 -20.26 1.73
N ILE A 123 -5.83 -18.95 1.91
CA ILE A 123 -7.12 -18.42 2.39
C ILE A 123 -8.26 -18.80 1.45
N GLY A 124 -8.08 -18.55 0.15
CA GLY A 124 -9.10 -18.79 -0.86
C GLY A 124 -9.45 -20.28 -0.99
N ASP A 125 -8.45 -21.15 -0.96
CA ASP A 125 -8.65 -22.59 -1.07
C ASP A 125 -9.25 -23.19 0.20
N ALA A 126 -8.85 -22.73 1.39
CA ALA A 126 -9.48 -23.14 2.64
C ALA A 126 -10.96 -22.73 2.71
N LEU A 127 -11.29 -21.48 2.31
CA LEU A 127 -12.68 -21.00 2.25
C LEU A 127 -13.51 -21.81 1.24
N LYS A 128 -13.00 -22.05 0.01
CA LYS A 128 -13.70 -22.85 -1.02
C LYS A 128 -14.01 -24.28 -0.54
N ASN A 129 -13.12 -24.88 0.26
CA ASN A 129 -13.32 -26.20 0.86
C ASN A 129 -14.25 -26.16 2.09
N GLY A 130 -14.79 -24.99 2.42
CA GLY A 130 -15.75 -24.76 3.49
C GLY A 130 -15.14 -24.70 4.89
N HIS A 131 -13.81 -24.52 5.00
CA HIS A 131 -13.16 -24.36 6.30
C HIS A 131 -13.31 -22.91 6.80
N PRO A 132 -13.51 -22.69 8.10
CA PRO A 132 -13.43 -21.37 8.68
C PRO A 132 -11.96 -20.91 8.68
N VAL A 133 -11.72 -19.69 8.21
CA VAL A 133 -10.38 -19.11 8.13
C VAL A 133 -10.30 -17.88 9.01
N TYR A 134 -9.31 -17.86 9.88
CA TYR A 134 -8.99 -16.73 10.75
C TYR A 134 -7.62 -16.18 10.37
N PHE A 135 -7.46 -14.88 10.59
CA PHE A 135 -6.25 -14.14 10.28
C PHE A 135 -5.80 -13.33 11.47
N VAL A 136 -4.52 -13.49 11.83
CA VAL A 136 -3.85 -12.70 12.85
C VAL A 136 -2.99 -11.66 12.13
N GLY A 137 -3.44 -10.42 12.16
CA GLY A 137 -2.72 -9.28 11.63
C GLY A 137 -2.05 -8.48 12.74
N PHE A 138 -1.09 -7.63 12.38
CA PHE A 138 -0.50 -6.67 13.30
C PHE A 138 -0.26 -5.32 12.67
N ASN A 139 -0.41 -4.28 13.49
CA ASN A 139 -0.21 -2.89 13.10
C ASN A 139 1.30 -2.59 13.06
N SER A 140 1.71 -1.73 12.14
CA SER A 140 3.12 -1.35 11.96
C SER A 140 3.71 -0.62 13.15
N THR A 141 2.90 0.14 13.88
CA THR A 141 3.32 0.84 15.09
C THR A 141 3.11 -0.08 16.30
N PRO A 142 4.17 -0.39 17.08
CA PRO A 142 4.02 -1.09 18.36
C PRO A 142 3.27 -0.22 19.37
N VAL A 143 2.72 -0.85 20.41
CA VAL A 143 2.12 -0.11 21.53
C VAL A 143 3.22 0.27 22.52
N ASP A 144 3.14 1.47 23.10
CA ASP A 144 4.12 1.93 24.10
C ASP A 144 4.18 0.97 25.29
N GLY A 145 5.40 0.55 25.65
CA GLY A 145 5.64 -0.39 26.75
C GLY A 145 5.33 -1.85 26.43
N GLN A 146 4.91 -2.18 25.21
CA GLN A 146 4.64 -3.55 24.78
C GLN A 146 5.89 -4.43 24.88
N THR A 147 5.77 -5.56 25.58
CA THR A 147 6.83 -6.58 25.64
C THR A 147 6.48 -7.80 24.80
N TYR A 148 7.48 -8.63 24.51
CA TYR A 148 7.28 -9.90 23.81
C TYR A 148 6.38 -10.87 24.61
N GLU A 149 6.48 -10.84 25.93
CA GLU A 149 5.64 -11.65 26.82
C GLU A 149 4.16 -11.24 26.70
N ASP A 150 3.89 -9.94 26.57
CA ASP A 150 2.52 -9.43 26.39
C ASP A 150 1.96 -9.88 25.04
N ILE A 151 2.78 -9.90 23.99
CA ILE A 151 2.40 -10.42 22.66
C ILE A 151 1.98 -11.89 22.77
N ILE A 152 2.79 -12.75 23.41
CA ILE A 152 2.45 -14.16 23.58
C ILE A 152 1.15 -14.30 24.35
N LYS A 153 1.03 -13.67 25.52
CA LYS A 153 -0.15 -13.77 26.38
C LYS A 153 -1.41 -13.24 25.71
N GLY A 154 -1.31 -12.14 24.96
CA GLY A 154 -2.44 -11.61 24.21
C GLY A 154 -2.82 -12.48 23.01
N GLN A 155 -1.86 -13.06 22.29
CA GLN A 155 -2.17 -14.00 21.20
C GLN A 155 -2.84 -15.29 21.72
N VAL A 156 -2.50 -15.78 22.91
CA VAL A 156 -3.20 -16.91 23.54
C VAL A 156 -4.70 -16.62 23.69
N LYS A 157 -5.09 -15.40 24.09
CA LYS A 157 -6.50 -15.00 24.20
C LYS A 157 -7.26 -15.13 22.88
N PHE A 158 -6.56 -14.98 21.74
CA PHE A 158 -7.18 -15.16 20.43
C PHE A 158 -7.66 -16.60 20.22
N TYR A 159 -6.88 -17.58 20.68
CA TYR A 159 -7.18 -19.01 20.53
C TYR A 159 -8.10 -19.56 21.61
N GLU A 160 -8.14 -18.95 22.80
CA GLU A 160 -9.05 -19.36 23.89
C GLU A 160 -10.51 -18.97 23.62
N SER A 161 -10.72 -17.92 22.82
CA SER A 161 -12.05 -17.36 22.55
C SER A 161 -12.59 -17.71 21.15
N SER A 162 -11.88 -18.53 20.37
CA SER A 162 -12.26 -18.91 18.99
C SER A 162 -12.70 -20.36 18.83
#